data_AF-A0A7C4PDG2-F1
#
_entry.id   AF-A0A7C4PDG2-F1
#
_cell.length_a   1.000
_cell.length_b   1.000
_cell.length_c   1.000
_cell.angle_alpha   90.00
_cell.angle_beta   90.00
_cell.angle_gamma   90.00
#
_symmetry.space_group_name_H-M   'P 1'
#
loop_
_entity.id
_entity.type
_entity.pdbx_description
1 polymer ?
#
loop_
_entity_poly.entity_id
_entity_poly.type
_entity_poly.pdbx_seq_one_letter_code
_entity_poly.pdbx_strand_id
1 'polypeptide(L)'
;MSRTASISFLGSLNDFLPPKKRGQAAVLSFNGGQTIKHLIESLGVPHVEVSCILAGGRPVDFSYQVEDGDVLEVYPLAPAQENKDEEQRFILDNHLGQLAIYLRMLGFDALYRNDFQDEELANLASQKDRTLLTRDRRLLMRNQVERGYWVRNTLPRQQLVEIVRRFDLSDWIRPFRRCMRCNSLLQPVEKSAVLDRLEPLTRQYFEEFRICPDCHRIYWKGSHYERMRRFIEQVLQSVGTGYE
;
A
#
# COMPACT_ATOMS: atom_id res chain seq x y z
N MET A 1 -3.29 21.00 35.79
CA MET A 1 -3.01 22.14 34.89
C MET A 1 -2.94 21.60 33.48
N SER A 2 -3.62 22.25 32.52
CA SER A 2 -3.48 21.89 31.10
C SER A 2 -2.05 22.18 30.67
N ARG A 3 -1.35 21.18 30.17
CA ARG A 3 -0.03 21.36 29.53
C ARG A 3 -0.21 21.71 28.07
N THR A 4 0.74 22.40 27.48
CA THR A 4 0.75 22.73 26.06
C THR A 4 2.02 22.26 25.37
N ALA A 5 1.91 21.83 24.12
CA ALA A 5 3.05 21.50 23.27
C ALA A 5 2.77 21.95 21.84
N SER A 6 3.81 22.20 21.06
CA SER A 6 3.71 22.52 19.64
C SER A 6 4.20 21.34 18.81
N ILE A 7 3.46 20.97 17.76
CA ILE A 7 3.83 19.87 16.86
C ILE A 7 3.80 20.35 15.41
N SER A 8 4.89 20.10 14.69
CA SER A 8 5.03 20.38 13.27
C SER A 8 5.10 19.06 12.51
N PHE A 9 4.19 18.86 11.56
CA PHE A 9 4.21 17.72 10.67
C PHE A 9 4.86 18.12 9.34
N LEU A 10 5.86 17.36 8.91
CA LEU A 10 6.63 17.67 7.71
C LEU A 10 6.18 16.84 6.51
N GLY A 11 6.44 17.36 5.31
CA GLY A 11 6.21 16.67 4.04
C GLY A 11 4.81 16.07 3.90
N SER A 12 4.75 14.80 3.50
CA SER A 12 3.51 14.08 3.18
C SER A 12 2.59 13.82 4.39
N LEU A 13 3.04 14.10 5.62
CA LEU A 13 2.18 14.03 6.80
C LEU A 13 1.12 15.13 6.84
N ASN A 14 1.35 16.24 6.13
CA ASN A 14 0.39 17.32 6.02
C ASN A 14 -0.92 16.89 5.32
N ASP A 15 -0.90 15.81 4.54
CA ASP A 15 -2.09 15.27 3.88
C ASP A 15 -3.12 14.74 4.88
N PHE A 16 -2.67 14.35 6.08
CA PHE A 16 -3.55 13.89 7.15
C PHE A 16 -4.26 15.03 7.87
N LEU A 17 -3.67 16.23 7.87
CA LEU A 17 -4.16 17.38 8.60
C LEU A 17 -5.28 18.13 7.85
N PRO A 18 -6.21 18.78 8.58
CA PRO A 18 -7.17 19.71 7.99
C PRO A 18 -6.45 20.81 7.19
N PRO A 19 -7.00 21.28 6.05
CA PRO A 19 -6.32 22.26 5.18
C PRO A 19 -5.78 23.50 5.89
N LYS A 20 -6.51 24.01 6.89
CA LYS A 20 -6.13 25.19 7.68
C LYS A 20 -4.91 24.99 8.58
N LYS A 21 -4.53 23.73 8.87
CA LYS A 21 -3.44 23.37 9.78
C LYS A 21 -2.20 22.84 9.03
N ARG A 22 -2.25 22.75 7.70
CA ARG A 22 -1.14 22.24 6.89
C ARG A 22 0.01 23.23 6.87
N GLY A 23 1.23 22.74 7.03
CA GLY A 23 2.47 23.53 7.01
C GLY A 23 2.63 24.46 8.22
N GLN A 24 1.83 24.29 9.26
CA GLN A 24 1.85 25.12 10.46
C GLN A 24 2.05 24.26 11.70
N ALA A 25 2.77 24.79 12.69
CA ALA A 25 2.86 24.17 14.00
C ALA A 25 1.48 24.19 14.68
N ALA A 26 0.96 23.02 15.05
CA ALA A 26 -0.27 22.90 15.81
C ALA A 26 0.05 22.98 17.31
N VAL A 27 -0.58 23.92 18.01
CA VAL A 27 -0.54 23.98 19.47
C VAL A 27 -1.60 23.03 20.04
N LEU A 28 -1.18 22.13 20.91
CA LEU A 28 -2.00 21.11 21.55
C LEU A 28 -2.11 21.39 23.03
N SER A 29 -3.30 21.17 23.59
CA SER A 29 -3.52 21.13 25.03
C SER A 29 -3.75 19.69 25.47
N PHE A 30 -3.09 19.27 26.54
CA PHE A 30 -3.11 17.87 26.97
C PHE A 30 -3.00 17.75 28.51
N ASN A 31 -3.44 16.61 29.06
CA ASN A 31 -3.63 16.43 30.51
C ASN A 31 -2.40 15.84 31.23
N GLY A 32 -1.28 15.70 30.52
CA GLY A 32 -0.06 15.03 30.99
C GLY A 32 -0.09 13.50 30.82
N GLY A 33 1.08 12.86 30.85
CA GLY A 33 1.22 11.39 30.76
C GLY A 33 0.81 10.79 29.40
N GLN A 34 0.68 11.62 28.37
CA GLN A 34 0.35 11.18 27.02
C GLN A 34 1.64 10.97 26.23
N THR A 35 1.77 9.79 25.63
CA THR A 35 2.84 9.49 24.68
C THR A 35 2.72 10.34 23.43
N ILE A 36 3.85 10.63 22.77
CA ILE A 36 3.87 11.31 21.48
C ILE A 36 3.07 10.56 20.40
N LYS A 37 3.07 9.21 20.41
CA LYS A 37 2.24 8.38 19.53
C LYS A 37 0.76 8.76 19.64
N HIS A 38 0.24 8.75 20.87
CA HIS A 38 -1.15 9.10 21.13
C HIS A 38 -1.50 10.50 20.62
N LEU A 39 -0.62 11.49 20.81
CA LEU A 39 -0.87 12.85 20.29
C LEU A 39 -0.86 12.90 18.75
N ILE A 40 0.11 12.25 18.11
CA ILE A 40 0.20 12.13 16.64
C ILE A 40 -1.08 11.50 16.07
N GLU A 41 -1.53 10.38 16.64
CA GLU A 41 -2.72 9.65 16.20
C GLU A 41 -4.00 10.46 16.45
N SER A 42 -4.09 11.18 17.58
CA SER A 42 -5.21 12.06 17.89
C SER A 42 -5.39 13.19 16.88
N LEU A 43 -4.33 13.57 16.17
CA LEU A 43 -4.33 14.56 15.09
C LEU A 43 -4.64 13.96 13.73
N GLY A 44 -4.89 12.65 13.67
CA GLY A 44 -5.29 11.93 12.47
C GLY A 44 -4.14 11.37 11.64
N VAL A 45 -2.90 11.43 12.15
CA VAL A 45 -1.69 10.92 11.48
C VAL A 45 -1.41 9.50 11.98
N PRO A 46 -1.45 8.47 11.12
CA PRO A 46 -1.08 7.10 11.53
C PRO A 46 0.41 6.98 11.86
N HIS A 47 0.76 6.24 12.91
CA HIS A 47 2.17 6.07 13.34
C HIS A 47 3.02 5.39 12.26
N VAL A 48 2.45 4.49 11.46
CA VAL A 48 3.15 3.80 10.37
C VAL A 48 3.59 4.71 9.22
N GLU A 49 3.08 5.94 9.15
CA GLU A 49 3.48 6.94 8.16
C GLU A 49 4.61 7.84 8.67
N VAL A 50 5.10 7.62 9.90
CA VAL A 50 6.14 8.44 10.55
C VAL A 50 7.45 7.65 10.63
N SER A 51 8.57 8.28 10.23
CA SER A 51 9.91 7.66 10.36
C SER A 51 10.71 8.18 11.54
N CYS A 52 10.57 9.45 11.86
CA CYS A 52 11.41 10.13 12.83
C CYS A 52 10.60 11.20 13.56
N ILE A 53 10.88 11.33 14.85
CA ILE A 53 10.29 12.33 15.71
C ILE A 53 11.42 13.03 16.46
N LEU A 54 11.42 14.36 16.44
CA LEU A 54 12.36 15.18 17.20
C LEU A 54 11.62 15.95 18.29
N ALA A 55 12.11 15.90 19.52
CA ALA A 55 11.69 16.76 20.62
C ALA A 55 12.83 17.73 20.94
N GLY A 56 12.64 19.03 20.69
CA GLY A 56 13.69 20.03 20.84
C GLY A 56 14.95 19.72 20.02
N GLY A 57 14.79 19.13 18.84
CA GLY A 57 15.89 18.70 17.97
C GLY A 57 16.55 17.36 18.33
N ARG A 58 16.09 16.67 19.38
CA ARG A 58 16.61 15.34 19.77
C ARG A 58 15.70 14.22 19.28
N PRO A 59 16.21 13.16 18.64
CA PRO A 59 15.42 12.00 18.26
C PRO A 59 14.76 11.33 19.47
N VAL A 60 13.48 11.02 19.35
CA VAL A 60 12.68 10.29 20.33
C VAL A 60 11.85 9.20 19.66
N ASP A 61 11.45 8.18 20.43
CA ASP A 61 10.56 7.13 19.95
C ASP A 61 9.08 7.42 20.29
N PHE A 62 8.20 6.54 19.83
CA PHE A 62 6.75 6.64 20.05
C PHE A 62 6.31 6.58 21.52
N SER A 63 7.15 6.08 22.43
CA SER A 63 6.87 5.97 23.86
C SER A 63 7.19 7.25 24.65
N TYR A 64 7.88 8.20 24.02
CA TYR A 64 8.23 9.49 24.63
C TYR A 64 7.02 10.19 25.26
N GLN A 65 7.16 10.58 26.52
CA GLN A 65 6.14 11.29 27.28
C GLN A 65 6.26 12.78 27.00
N VAL A 66 5.20 13.38 26.46
CA VAL A 66 5.25 14.79 26.07
C VAL A 66 5.23 15.69 27.31
N GLU A 67 6.16 16.64 27.35
CA GLU A 67 6.33 17.61 28.43
C GLU A 67 5.69 18.96 28.09
N ASP A 68 5.47 19.78 29.12
CA ASP A 68 4.91 21.11 28.94
C ASP A 68 5.92 22.02 28.25
N GLY A 69 5.51 22.71 27.19
CA GLY A 69 6.36 23.55 26.35
C GLY A 69 7.13 22.82 25.25
N ASP A 70 6.91 21.52 25.06
CA ASP A 70 7.63 20.75 24.03
C ASP A 70 7.43 21.34 22.61
N VAL A 71 8.52 21.32 21.84
CA VAL A 71 8.53 21.63 20.41
C VAL A 71 8.88 20.37 19.66
N LEU A 72 7.90 19.82 18.95
CA LEU A 72 7.95 18.51 18.32
C LEU A 72 7.96 18.65 16.80
N GLU A 73 8.84 17.92 16.14
CA GLU A 73 8.88 17.80 14.69
C GLU A 73 8.69 16.34 14.29
N VAL A 74 7.73 16.07 13.41
CA VAL A 74 7.37 14.72 12.98
C VAL A 74 7.59 14.59 11.49
N TYR A 75 8.45 13.66 11.11
CA TYR A 75 8.90 13.46 9.74
C TYR A 75 8.21 12.25 9.11
N PRO A 76 7.80 12.36 7.82
CA PRO A 76 7.15 11.28 7.12
C PRO A 76 8.09 10.09 6.94
N LEU A 77 7.53 8.90 6.84
CA LEU A 77 8.23 7.74 6.34
C LEU A 77 8.65 8.00 4.90
N ALA A 78 9.95 8.07 4.64
CA ALA A 78 10.50 8.25 3.31
C ALA A 78 10.01 7.13 2.36
N PRO A 79 9.98 7.35 1.03
CA PRO A 79 9.88 6.28 0.03
C PRO A 79 10.75 5.11 0.46
N ALA A 80 10.15 3.94 0.59
CA ALA A 80 10.81 2.84 1.26
C ALA A 80 12.01 2.40 0.40
N GLN A 81 13.23 2.58 0.90
CA GLN A 81 14.39 1.83 0.43
C GLN A 81 14.36 0.47 1.12
N GLU A 82 13.32 -0.32 0.86
CA GLU A 82 13.30 -1.69 1.36
C GLU A 82 14.43 -2.49 0.71
N ASN A 83 14.87 -3.55 1.39
CA ASN A 83 15.87 -4.46 0.85
C ASN A 83 15.45 -4.88 -0.56
N LYS A 84 16.28 -4.50 -1.55
CA LYS A 84 16.10 -4.85 -2.97
C LYS A 84 16.27 -6.35 -3.25
N ASP A 85 16.19 -7.20 -2.24
CA ASP A 85 16.37 -8.63 -2.35
C ASP A 85 15.08 -9.41 -2.01
N GLU A 86 14.03 -8.74 -1.52
CA GLU A 86 12.78 -9.39 -1.11
C GLU A 86 11.57 -8.97 -1.97
N GLU A 87 10.76 -9.95 -2.37
CA GLU A 87 9.51 -9.70 -3.11
C GLU A 87 8.54 -8.89 -2.26
N GLN A 88 8.15 -7.71 -2.75
CA GLN A 88 7.16 -6.86 -2.12
C GLN A 88 5.78 -7.52 -2.12
N ARG A 89 5.22 -7.72 -0.91
CA ARG A 89 3.89 -8.30 -0.71
C ARG A 89 2.97 -7.30 -0.04
N PHE A 90 1.72 -7.33 -0.45
CA PHE A 90 0.68 -6.41 0.00
C PHE A 90 -0.50 -7.18 0.57
N ILE A 91 -1.16 -6.55 1.53
CA ILE A 91 -2.53 -6.87 1.93
C ILE A 91 -3.37 -5.62 1.75
N LEU A 92 -4.55 -5.77 1.17
CA LEU A 92 -5.41 -4.63 0.82
C LEU A 92 -6.74 -4.71 1.54
N ASP A 93 -7.24 -3.56 1.98
CA ASP A 93 -8.60 -3.45 2.50
C ASP A 93 -9.67 -3.72 1.43
N ASN A 94 -10.92 -3.87 1.88
CA ASN A 94 -12.09 -4.13 1.04
C ASN A 94 -12.41 -3.02 0.02
N HIS A 95 -11.94 -1.79 0.20
CA HIS A 95 -12.16 -0.67 -0.71
C HIS A 95 -11.17 -0.63 -1.88
N LEU A 96 -10.13 -1.48 -1.85
CA LEU A 96 -9.02 -1.47 -2.80
C LEU A 96 -9.00 -2.70 -3.72
N GLY A 97 -10.15 -3.35 -3.94
CA GLY A 97 -10.23 -4.56 -4.76
C GLY A 97 -9.71 -4.40 -6.20
N GLN A 98 -9.97 -3.25 -6.83
CA GLN A 98 -9.45 -2.98 -8.18
C GLN A 98 -7.93 -2.78 -8.18
N LEU A 99 -7.38 -2.15 -7.14
CA LEU A 99 -5.93 -2.01 -6.96
C LEU A 99 -5.28 -3.38 -6.76
N ALA A 100 -5.91 -4.28 -6.00
CA ALA A 100 -5.42 -5.65 -5.81
C ALA A 100 -5.31 -6.41 -7.15
N ILE A 101 -6.31 -6.27 -8.02
CA ILE A 101 -6.27 -6.85 -9.38
C ILE A 101 -5.09 -6.29 -10.18
N TYR A 102 -4.86 -4.99 -10.12
CA TYR A 102 -3.77 -4.35 -10.83
C TYR A 102 -2.39 -4.74 -10.31
N LEU A 103 -2.20 -4.84 -9.00
CA LEU A 103 -0.95 -5.31 -8.41
C LEU A 103 -0.65 -6.76 -8.82
N ARG A 104 -1.65 -7.65 -8.79
CA ARG A 104 -1.53 -9.04 -9.28
C ARG A 104 -1.20 -9.11 -10.76
N MET A 105 -1.79 -8.22 -11.56
CA MET A 105 -1.50 -8.10 -12.99
C MET A 105 -0.04 -7.70 -13.25
N LEU A 106 0.52 -6.79 -12.45
CA LEU A 106 1.95 -6.43 -12.47
C LEU A 106 2.87 -7.55 -11.92
N GLY A 107 2.29 -8.56 -11.26
CA GLY A 107 2.99 -9.73 -10.76
C GLY A 107 3.29 -9.72 -9.27
N PHE A 108 2.79 -8.73 -8.53
CA PHE A 108 2.98 -8.62 -7.08
C PHE A 108 2.02 -9.51 -6.31
N ASP A 109 2.49 -10.02 -5.18
CA ASP A 109 1.65 -10.69 -4.20
C ASP A 109 0.73 -9.66 -3.54
N ALA A 110 -0.56 -9.69 -3.85
CA ALA A 110 -1.54 -8.76 -3.30
C ALA A 110 -2.73 -9.55 -2.74
N LEU A 111 -2.68 -9.81 -1.44
CA LEU A 111 -3.75 -10.48 -0.71
C LEU A 111 -4.94 -9.53 -0.56
N TYR A 112 -6.12 -9.99 -0.97
CA TYR A 112 -7.36 -9.24 -0.89
C TYR A 112 -8.51 -10.22 -0.84
N ARG A 113 -9.43 -9.99 0.09
CA ARG A 113 -10.75 -10.59 0.18
C ARG A 113 -11.78 -9.52 0.49
N ASN A 114 -12.97 -9.65 -0.09
CA ASN A 114 -14.06 -8.70 0.09
C ASN A 114 -14.70 -8.76 1.49
N ASP A 115 -14.46 -9.86 2.24
CA ASP A 115 -15.04 -10.14 3.55
C ASP A 115 -14.05 -9.97 4.71
N PHE A 116 -12.83 -9.47 4.43
CA PHE A 116 -11.85 -9.21 5.47
C PHE A 116 -12.40 -8.26 6.52
N GLN A 117 -12.31 -8.69 7.78
CA GLN A 117 -12.57 -7.84 8.93
C GLN A 117 -11.30 -7.10 9.32
N ASP A 118 -11.45 -5.91 9.88
CA ASP A 118 -10.30 -5.09 10.28
C ASP A 118 -9.32 -5.82 11.21
N GLU A 119 -9.83 -6.65 12.13
CA GLU A 119 -9.00 -7.44 13.06
C GLU A 119 -8.18 -8.50 12.32
N GLU A 120 -8.75 -9.15 11.30
CA GLU A 120 -8.04 -10.08 10.44
C GLU A 120 -6.94 -9.36 9.63
N LEU A 121 -7.25 -8.18 9.08
CA LEU A 121 -6.28 -7.35 8.36
C LEU A 121 -5.10 -6.94 9.26
N ALA A 122 -5.39 -6.50 10.49
CA ALA A 122 -4.37 -6.11 11.46
C ALA A 122 -3.49 -7.31 11.88
N ASN A 123 -4.12 -8.47 12.13
CA ASN A 123 -3.40 -9.69 12.47
C ASN A 123 -2.48 -10.15 11.34
N LEU A 124 -2.96 -10.13 10.09
CA LEU A 124 -2.14 -10.48 8.92
C LEU A 124 -1.01 -9.47 8.70
N ALA A 125 -1.27 -8.17 8.87
CA ALA A 125 -0.25 -7.13 8.75
C ALA A 125 0.83 -7.24 9.85
N SER A 126 0.51 -7.81 11.01
CA SER A 126 1.47 -8.00 12.11
C SER A 126 2.49 -9.11 11.84
N GLN A 127 2.25 -9.99 10.86
CA GLN A 127 3.18 -11.08 10.49
C GLN A 127 4.44 -10.58 9.75
N LYS A 128 4.57 -9.26 9.54
CA LYS A 128 5.70 -8.53 8.91
C LYS A 128 6.05 -8.92 7.48
N ASP A 129 5.34 -9.86 6.88
CA ASP A 129 5.56 -10.33 5.51
C ASP A 129 4.88 -9.44 4.45
N ARG A 130 3.92 -8.60 4.86
CA ARG A 130 3.05 -7.82 3.98
C ARG A 130 2.86 -6.39 4.47
N THR A 131 2.89 -5.46 3.52
CA THR A 131 2.50 -4.07 3.76
C THR A 131 1.00 -3.90 3.59
N LEU A 132 0.33 -3.34 4.61
CA LEU A 132 -1.09 -3.02 4.56
C LEU A 132 -1.35 -1.77 3.72
N LEU A 133 -2.11 -1.90 2.64
CA LEU A 133 -2.64 -0.77 1.88
C LEU A 133 -4.10 -0.55 2.26
N THR A 134 -4.41 0.66 2.71
CA THR A 134 -5.78 0.99 3.11
C THR A 134 -6.08 2.47 2.92
N ARG A 135 -7.37 2.79 2.76
CA ARG A 135 -7.86 4.17 2.85
C ARG A 135 -8.39 4.52 4.24
N ASP A 136 -8.48 3.56 5.15
CA ASP A 136 -8.87 3.78 6.54
C ASP A 136 -7.64 4.06 7.42
N ARG A 137 -7.58 5.29 7.92
CA ARG A 137 -6.51 5.75 8.82
C ARG A 137 -6.57 5.03 10.17
N ARG A 138 -7.77 4.68 10.66
CA ARG A 138 -7.95 4.03 11.97
C ARG A 138 -7.35 2.63 11.97
N LEU A 139 -7.45 1.92 10.85
CA LEU A 139 -6.83 0.62 10.69
C LEU A 139 -5.30 0.73 10.82
N LEU A 140 -4.69 1.75 10.21
CA LEU A 140 -3.26 2.02 10.30
C LEU A 140 -2.77 2.48 11.68
N MET A 141 -3.67 2.97 12.54
CA MET A 141 -3.37 3.39 13.92
C MET A 141 -3.42 2.24 14.92
N ARG A 142 -3.73 1.01 14.47
CA ARG A 142 -3.70 -0.16 15.36
C ARG A 142 -2.26 -0.53 15.69
N ASN A 143 -1.97 -0.74 16.96
CA ASN A 143 -0.61 -1.05 17.45
C ASN A 143 0.03 -2.28 16.78
N GLN A 144 -0.77 -3.22 16.30
CA GLN A 144 -0.30 -4.44 15.63
C GLN A 144 0.19 -4.18 14.20
N VAL A 145 -0.20 -3.05 13.60
CA VAL A 145 0.22 -2.69 12.24
C VAL A 145 1.57 -2.01 12.31
N GLU A 146 2.59 -2.69 11.81
CA GLU A 146 3.95 -2.16 11.73
C GLU A 146 4.26 -1.56 10.35
N ARG A 147 3.74 -2.19 9.29
CA ARG A 147 3.95 -1.78 7.89
C ARG A 147 2.61 -1.46 7.23
N GLY A 148 2.41 -0.21 6.89
CA GLY A 148 1.21 0.20 6.21
C GLY A 148 1.35 1.51 5.46
N TYR A 149 0.43 1.75 4.53
CA TYR A 149 0.41 2.94 3.73
C TYR A 149 -1.02 3.39 3.46
N TRP A 150 -1.27 4.67 3.69
CA TRP A 150 -2.54 5.29 3.40
C TRP A 150 -2.61 5.68 1.93
N VAL A 151 -3.48 5.00 1.18
CA VAL A 151 -3.64 5.22 -0.25
C VAL A 151 -4.37 6.54 -0.50
N ARG A 152 -3.64 7.55 -0.96
CA ARG A 152 -4.15 8.93 -1.14
C ARG A 152 -5.15 8.99 -2.28
N ASN A 153 -4.83 8.40 -3.43
CA ASN A 153 -5.67 8.48 -4.63
C ASN A 153 -6.94 7.62 -4.52
N THR A 154 -8.05 8.14 -5.06
CA THR A 154 -9.34 7.44 -5.13
C THR A 154 -9.52 6.68 -6.44
N LEU A 155 -8.84 7.11 -7.51
CA LEU A 155 -8.96 6.50 -8.83
C LEU A 155 -8.03 5.28 -8.94
N PRO A 156 -8.53 4.07 -9.28
CA PRO A 156 -7.72 2.84 -9.25
C PRO A 156 -6.42 2.89 -10.06
N ARG A 157 -6.42 3.57 -11.20
CA ARG A 157 -5.19 3.74 -12.01
C ARG A 157 -4.18 4.65 -11.30
N GLN A 158 -4.63 5.73 -10.68
CA GLN A 158 -3.75 6.65 -9.95
C GLN A 158 -3.25 6.00 -8.65
N GLN A 159 -4.07 5.18 -8.00
CA GLN A 159 -3.63 4.34 -6.88
C GLN A 159 -2.47 3.44 -7.30
N LEU A 160 -2.56 2.77 -8.44
CA LEU A 160 -1.47 1.92 -8.92
C LEU A 160 -0.19 2.72 -9.17
N VAL A 161 -0.28 3.88 -9.84
CA VAL A 161 0.88 4.77 -10.08
C VAL A 161 1.49 5.22 -8.76
N GLU A 162 0.65 5.59 -7.78
CA GLU A 162 1.07 5.97 -6.43
C GLU A 162 1.83 4.85 -5.74
N ILE A 163 1.30 3.62 -5.71
CA ILE A 163 1.96 2.48 -5.07
C ILE A 163 3.26 2.13 -5.77
N VAL A 164 3.29 2.12 -7.11
CA VAL A 164 4.52 1.82 -7.86
C VAL A 164 5.62 2.83 -7.56
N ARG A 165 5.28 4.13 -7.45
CA ARG A 165 6.24 5.18 -7.06
C ARG A 165 6.65 5.07 -5.59
N ARG A 166 5.69 4.87 -4.68
CA ARG A 166 5.90 4.88 -3.22
C ARG A 166 6.88 3.80 -2.76
N PHE A 167 6.82 2.63 -3.40
CA PHE A 167 7.60 1.44 -3.07
C PHE A 167 8.65 1.08 -4.13
N ASP A 168 8.94 2.00 -5.08
CA ASP A 168 9.93 1.81 -6.14
C ASP A 168 9.80 0.47 -6.89
N LEU A 169 8.59 0.14 -7.31
CA LEU A 169 8.25 -1.21 -7.80
C LEU A 169 8.61 -1.45 -9.26
N SER A 170 9.09 -0.44 -9.99
CA SER A 170 9.23 -0.49 -11.46
C SER A 170 10.10 -1.66 -11.93
N ASP A 171 11.25 -1.89 -11.28
CA ASP A 171 12.21 -2.94 -11.64
C ASP A 171 11.73 -4.36 -11.30
N TRP A 172 10.73 -4.45 -10.41
CA TRP A 172 10.17 -5.71 -9.89
C TRP A 172 8.98 -6.22 -10.68
N ILE A 173 8.47 -5.43 -11.62
CA ILE A 173 7.29 -5.79 -12.40
C ILE A 173 7.61 -7.03 -13.24
N ARG A 174 6.82 -8.09 -13.01
CA ARG A 174 6.86 -9.36 -13.75
C ARG A 174 5.43 -9.73 -14.11
N PRO A 175 4.87 -9.09 -15.17
CA PRO A 175 3.44 -9.13 -15.43
C PRO A 175 2.91 -10.54 -15.66
N PHE A 176 1.63 -10.73 -15.34
CA PHE A 176 0.88 -11.94 -15.68
C PHE A 176 1.46 -13.25 -15.12
N ARG A 177 2.28 -13.20 -14.06
CA ARG A 177 2.76 -14.38 -13.33
C ARG A 177 1.82 -14.86 -12.22
N ARG A 178 0.88 -14.00 -11.78
CA ARG A 178 -0.11 -14.30 -10.74
C ARG A 178 -1.53 -14.27 -11.29
N CYS A 179 -2.39 -15.07 -10.68
CA CYS A 179 -3.81 -15.05 -10.95
C CYS A 179 -4.42 -13.74 -10.46
N MET A 180 -4.96 -12.95 -11.37
CA MET A 180 -5.66 -11.70 -11.02
C MET A 180 -6.87 -11.92 -10.09
N ARG A 181 -7.46 -13.13 -10.09
CA ARG A 181 -8.62 -13.48 -9.25
C ARG A 181 -8.23 -13.84 -7.83
N CYS A 182 -7.27 -14.75 -7.64
CA CYS A 182 -6.97 -15.34 -6.33
C CYS A 182 -5.50 -15.26 -5.91
N ASN A 183 -4.65 -14.50 -6.63
CA ASN A 183 -3.26 -14.17 -6.27
C ASN A 183 -2.20 -15.29 -6.43
N SER A 184 -2.62 -16.54 -6.65
CA SER A 184 -1.72 -17.69 -6.83
C SER A 184 -0.84 -17.59 -8.07
N LEU A 185 0.36 -18.16 -8.02
CA LEU A 185 1.24 -18.21 -9.19
C LEU A 185 0.63 -19.05 -10.31
N LEU A 186 0.70 -18.53 -11.54
CA LEU A 186 0.20 -19.20 -12.74
C LEU A 186 1.23 -20.20 -13.26
N GLN A 187 0.77 -21.40 -13.56
CA GLN A 187 1.59 -22.47 -14.12
C GLN A 187 1.36 -22.56 -15.63
N PRO A 188 2.41 -22.86 -16.43
CA PRO A 188 2.21 -23.23 -17.83
C PRO A 188 1.34 -24.49 -17.90
N VAL A 189 0.50 -24.58 -18.92
CA VAL A 189 -0.32 -25.77 -19.17
C VAL A 189 -0.36 -26.07 -20.67
N GLU A 190 -0.23 -27.35 -21.00
CA GLU A 190 -0.37 -27.82 -22.37
C GLU A 190 -1.79 -27.59 -22.88
N LYS A 191 -1.92 -27.17 -24.13
CA LYS A 191 -3.22 -26.92 -24.77
C LYS A 191 -4.14 -28.14 -24.73
N SER A 192 -3.57 -29.33 -24.92
CA SER A 192 -4.30 -30.60 -24.86
C SER A 192 -4.98 -30.83 -23.50
N ALA A 193 -4.35 -30.41 -22.40
CA ALA A 193 -4.88 -30.59 -21.05
C ALA A 193 -6.05 -29.63 -20.71
N VAL A 194 -6.25 -28.58 -21.50
CA VAL A 194 -7.33 -27.58 -21.29
C VAL A 194 -8.29 -27.46 -22.46
N LEU A 195 -8.12 -28.28 -23.51
CA LEU A 195 -8.78 -28.12 -24.80
C LEU A 195 -10.31 -28.07 -24.68
N ASP A 196 -10.90 -28.94 -23.86
CA ASP A 196 -12.35 -29.03 -23.65
C ASP A 196 -12.95 -27.77 -23.00
N ARG A 197 -12.13 -26.98 -22.32
CA ARG A 197 -12.53 -25.77 -21.59
C ARG A 197 -12.34 -24.49 -22.39
N LEU A 198 -11.70 -24.57 -23.56
CA LEU A 198 -11.46 -23.42 -24.42
C LEU A 198 -12.63 -23.18 -25.38
N GLU A 199 -12.89 -21.93 -25.74
CA GLU A 199 -13.83 -21.60 -26.83
C GLU A 199 -13.26 -21.96 -28.21
N PRO A 200 -14.08 -22.22 -29.24
CA PRO A 200 -13.61 -22.68 -30.56
C PRO A 200 -12.51 -21.80 -31.18
N LEU A 201 -12.70 -20.49 -31.22
CA LEU A 201 -11.70 -19.56 -31.76
C LEU A 201 -10.43 -19.54 -30.89
N THR A 202 -10.57 -19.69 -29.57
CA THR A 202 -9.42 -19.77 -28.67
C THR A 202 -8.59 -21.04 -28.93
N ARG A 203 -9.26 -22.17 -29.18
CA ARG A 203 -8.61 -23.43 -29.60
C ARG A 203 -7.91 -23.29 -30.94
N GLN A 204 -8.44 -22.50 -31.85
CA GLN A 204 -7.88 -22.37 -33.20
C GLN A 204 -6.64 -21.48 -33.24
N TYR A 205 -6.63 -20.37 -32.51
CA TYR A 205 -5.65 -19.30 -32.73
C TYR A 205 -4.55 -19.18 -31.67
N PHE A 206 -4.63 -19.89 -30.54
CA PHE A 206 -3.64 -19.77 -29.46
C PHE A 206 -3.05 -21.12 -29.06
N GLU A 207 -1.75 -21.13 -28.76
CA GLU A 207 -0.99 -22.31 -28.33
C GLU A 207 -0.45 -22.19 -26.90
N GLU A 208 -0.18 -20.97 -26.43
CA GLU A 208 0.37 -20.72 -25.10
C GLU A 208 -0.73 -20.48 -24.06
N PHE A 209 -0.82 -21.37 -23.08
CA PHE A 209 -1.77 -21.27 -21.97
C PHE A 209 -1.08 -21.30 -20.61
N ARG A 210 -1.70 -20.61 -19.65
CA ARG A 210 -1.40 -20.75 -18.23
C ARG A 210 -2.66 -21.05 -17.44
N ILE A 211 -2.54 -21.83 -16.39
CA ILE A 211 -3.63 -22.16 -15.47
C ILE A 211 -3.28 -21.73 -14.05
N CYS A 212 -4.29 -21.27 -13.32
CA CYS A 212 -4.19 -21.10 -11.88
C CYS A 212 -4.48 -22.43 -11.18
N PRO A 213 -3.59 -22.97 -10.33
CA PRO A 213 -3.83 -24.23 -9.64
C PRO A 213 -4.97 -24.15 -8.62
N ASP A 214 -5.28 -22.97 -8.08
CA ASP A 214 -6.27 -22.84 -7.00
C ASP A 214 -7.68 -22.60 -7.52
N CYS A 215 -7.85 -21.65 -8.46
CA CYS A 215 -9.17 -21.31 -9.01
C CYS A 215 -9.42 -21.88 -10.41
N HIS A 216 -8.47 -22.65 -10.94
CA HIS A 216 -8.52 -23.31 -12.25
C HIS A 216 -8.75 -22.38 -13.46
N ARG A 217 -8.61 -21.06 -13.29
CA ARG A 217 -8.81 -20.11 -14.39
C ARG A 217 -7.67 -20.22 -15.41
N ILE A 218 -8.03 -20.27 -16.70
CA ILE A 218 -7.10 -20.37 -17.82
C ILE A 218 -6.85 -18.96 -18.38
N TYR A 219 -5.59 -18.70 -18.74
CA TYR A 219 -5.10 -17.43 -19.27
C TYR A 219 -4.31 -17.67 -20.55
N TRP A 220 -4.44 -16.78 -21.53
CA TRP A 220 -3.72 -16.80 -22.81
C TRP A 220 -3.53 -15.38 -23.34
N LYS A 221 -2.62 -15.21 -24.32
CA LYS A 221 -2.26 -13.91 -24.90
C LYS A 221 -3.25 -13.45 -26.00
N GLY A 222 -4.51 -13.26 -25.64
CA GLY A 222 -5.56 -12.75 -26.55
C GLY A 222 -5.69 -11.22 -26.57
N SER A 223 -6.79 -10.70 -27.11
CA SER A 223 -7.08 -9.25 -27.17
C SER A 223 -7.11 -8.56 -25.79
N HIS A 224 -7.51 -9.27 -24.74
CA HIS A 224 -7.45 -8.78 -23.36
C HIS A 224 -6.00 -8.58 -22.88
N TYR A 225 -5.08 -9.46 -23.26
CA TYR A 225 -3.66 -9.34 -22.93
C TYR A 225 -3.07 -8.06 -23.53
N GLU A 226 -3.36 -7.77 -24.80
CA GLU A 226 -2.87 -6.55 -25.46
C GLU A 226 -3.45 -5.26 -24.84
N ARG A 227 -4.70 -5.29 -24.36
CA ARG A 227 -5.27 -4.17 -23.60
C ARG A 227 -4.56 -3.98 -22.26
N MET A 228 -4.30 -5.07 -21.54
CA MET A 228 -3.60 -5.01 -20.26
C MET A 228 -2.16 -4.55 -20.42
N ARG A 229 -1.44 -5.01 -21.46
CA ARG A 229 -0.09 -4.54 -21.78
C ARG A 229 -0.03 -3.03 -21.99
N ARG A 230 -0.91 -2.50 -22.84
CA ARG A 230 -1.00 -1.05 -23.06
C ARG A 230 -1.31 -0.28 -21.78
N PHE A 231 -2.17 -0.82 -20.91
CA PHE A 231 -2.43 -0.22 -19.60
C PHE A 231 -1.18 -0.19 -18.71
N ILE A 232 -0.40 -1.28 -18.66
CA ILE A 232 0.86 -1.34 -17.90
C ILE A 232 1.86 -0.32 -18.44
N GLU A 233 2.03 -0.24 -19.76
CA GLU A 233 2.92 0.74 -20.40
C GLU A 233 2.53 2.18 -20.04
N GLN A 234 1.23 2.51 -20.05
CA GLN A 234 0.73 3.82 -19.64
C GLN A 234 0.98 4.13 -18.16
N VAL A 235 0.89 3.13 -17.29
CA VAL A 235 1.19 3.28 -15.85
C VAL A 235 2.68 3.55 -15.67
N LEU A 236 3.55 2.78 -16.32
CA LEU A 236 5.00 2.95 -16.27
C LEU A 236 5.46 4.31 -16.81
N GLN A 237 4.87 4.77 -17.91
CA GLN A 237 5.09 6.13 -18.42
C GLN A 237 4.70 7.18 -17.38
N SER A 238 3.51 7.01 -16.77
CA SER A 238 3.06 7.93 -15.72
C SER A 238 4.02 7.91 -14.53
N VAL A 239 4.56 6.76 -14.13
CA VAL A 239 5.54 6.66 -13.04
C VAL A 239 6.79 7.49 -13.33
N GLY A 240 7.34 7.38 -14.56
CA GLY A 240 8.57 8.05 -14.99
C GLY A 240 8.46 9.58 -15.17
N THR A 241 7.30 10.12 -15.54
CA THR A 241 7.10 11.57 -15.75
C THR A 241 6.89 12.37 -14.46
N GLY A 242 7.21 11.80 -13.29
CA GLY A 242 6.99 12.44 -11.97
C GLY A 242 8.19 13.19 -11.40
N TYR A 243 9.24 13.41 -12.20
CA TYR A 243 10.49 14.09 -11.80
C TYR A 243 10.64 15.51 -12.36
N GLU A 244 9.58 16.10 -12.92
CA GLU A 244 9.55 17.51 -13.35
C GLU A 244 8.70 18.37 -12.41
#